data_AF-A0A401RK66-F1
#
_entry.id   AF-A0A401RK66-F1
#
_cell.length_a   1.000
_cell.length_b   1.000
_cell.length_c   1.000
_cell.angle_alpha   90.00
_cell.angle_beta   90.00
_cell.angle_gamma   90.00
#
_symmetry.space_group_name_H-M   'P 1'
#
loop_
_entity.id
_entity.type
_entity.pdbx_description
1 polymer ?
#
loop_
_entity_poly.entity_id
_entity_poly.type
_entity_poly.pdbx_seq_one_letter_code
_entity_poly.pdbx_strand_id
1 'polypeptide(L)'
;TFNPVQKSNSGSYHCRAQNKVASRTCSAQFMQVNDLDIGAIVITVVIIALVLSLCGLGMYYTHKKGYLGRSGSSKEKATKQTAASPVNEEFKHTKSFVI
;
A
#
# COMPACT_ATOMS: atom_id res chain seq x y z
N THR A 1 -29.40 9.37 28.88
CA THR A 1 -28.27 9.72 28.01
C THR A 1 -27.12 8.79 28.33
N PHE A 2 -26.50 8.15 27.32
CA PHE A 2 -25.33 7.29 27.53
C PHE A 2 -24.07 8.13 27.53
N ASN A 3 -23.22 7.96 28.55
CA ASN A 3 -21.89 8.57 28.53
C ASN A 3 -20.97 7.74 27.63
N PRO A 4 -20.18 8.39 26.75
CA PRO A 4 -19.20 7.70 25.94
C PRO A 4 -18.11 7.08 26.84
N VAL A 5 -17.63 5.91 26.43
CA VAL A 5 -16.55 5.20 27.13
C VAL A 5 -15.25 6.01 26.99
N GLN A 6 -14.52 6.17 28.09
CA GLN A 6 -13.26 6.90 28.14
C GLN A 6 -12.12 6.00 28.60
N LYS A 7 -10.86 6.37 28.29
CA LYS A 7 -9.65 5.66 28.76
C LYS A 7 -9.62 5.43 30.27
N SER A 8 -10.13 6.40 31.03
CA SER A 8 -10.26 6.35 32.50
C SER A 8 -11.25 5.30 32.99
N ASN A 9 -12.05 4.71 32.10
CA ASN A 9 -12.93 3.58 32.40
C ASN A 9 -12.21 2.23 32.20
N SER A 10 -10.89 2.21 31.98
CA SER A 10 -10.13 0.97 32.04
C SER A 10 -10.04 0.49 33.50
N GLY A 11 -10.34 -0.78 33.75
CA GLY A 11 -10.33 -1.31 35.11
C GLY A 11 -10.88 -2.71 35.22
N SER A 12 -10.92 -3.23 36.45
CA SER A 12 -11.50 -4.55 36.74
C SER A 12 -12.98 -4.40 37.07
N TYR A 13 -13.81 -5.11 36.31
CA TYR A 13 -15.26 -5.12 36.45
C TYR A 13 -15.73 -6.49 36.91
N HIS A 14 -16.72 -6.53 37.79
CA HIS A 14 -17.31 -7.79 38.22
C HIS A 14 -18.83 -7.67 38.30
N CYS A 15 -19.52 -8.77 38.00
CA CYS A 15 -20.96 -8.83 38.21
C CYS A 15 -21.24 -8.95 39.71
N ARG A 16 -22.30 -8.31 40.20
CA ARG A 16 -22.85 -8.54 41.53
C ARG A 16 -24.36 -8.67 41.46
N ALA A 17 -24.89 -9.75 42.00
CA ALA A 17 -26.32 -9.99 42.16
C ALA A 17 -26.64 -10.13 43.65
N GLN A 18 -27.63 -9.39 44.13
CA GLN A 18 -28.00 -9.38 45.54
C GLN A 18 -29.53 -9.37 45.70
N ASN A 19 -30.03 -10.19 46.62
CA ASN A 19 -31.40 -10.14 47.10
C ASN A 19 -31.42 -10.10 48.64
N LYS A 20 -32.62 -10.18 49.25
CA LYS A 20 -32.78 -10.12 50.72
C LYS A 20 -32.14 -11.30 51.47
N VAL A 21 -31.74 -12.35 50.77
CA VAL A 21 -31.28 -13.62 51.37
C VAL A 21 -29.79 -13.86 51.08
N ALA A 22 -29.28 -13.43 49.94
CA ALA A 22 -27.92 -13.71 49.48
C ALA A 22 -27.35 -12.63 48.56
N SER A 23 -26.02 -12.58 48.52
CA SER A 23 -25.23 -11.81 47.54
C SER A 23 -24.25 -12.76 46.86
N ARG A 24 -24.16 -12.69 45.53
CA ARG A 24 -23.19 -13.43 44.72
C ARG A 24 -22.45 -12.47 43.80
N THR A 25 -21.16 -12.72 43.63
CA THR A 25 -20.27 -11.91 42.81
C THR A 25 -19.51 -12.83 41.85
N CYS A 26 -19.41 -12.43 40.59
CA CYS A 26 -18.63 -13.15 39.59
C CYS A 26 -17.13 -12.89 39.74
N SER A 27 -16.30 -13.67 39.05
CA SER A 27 -14.88 -13.32 38.88
C SER A 27 -14.75 -11.94 38.23
N ALA A 28 -13.75 -11.19 38.67
CA ALA A 28 -13.41 -9.91 38.05
C ALA A 28 -12.82 -10.12 36.66
N GLN A 29 -13.22 -9.29 35.71
CA GLN A 29 -12.71 -9.21 34.35
C GLN A 29 -12.08 -7.83 34.14
N PHE A 30 -10.83 -7.83 33.70
CA PHE A 30 -10.15 -6.59 33.35
C PHE A 30 -10.57 -6.14 31.95
N MET A 31 -11.10 -4.92 31.85
CA MET A 31 -11.43 -4.25 30.59
C MET A 31 -10.43 -3.12 30.38
N GLN A 32 -9.75 -3.15 29.23
CA GLN A 32 -8.87 -2.08 28.79
C GLN A 32 -9.59 -1.28 27.71
N VAL A 33 -9.70 0.03 27.89
CA VAL A 33 -10.19 0.96 26.89
C VAL A 33 -8.99 1.51 26.15
N ASN A 34 -8.74 1.00 24.96
CA ASN A 34 -7.68 1.49 24.10
C ASN A 34 -8.22 2.68 23.29
N ASP A 35 -7.46 3.79 23.29
CA ASP A 35 -7.75 4.86 22.33
C ASP A 35 -7.06 4.53 21.01
N LEU A 36 -7.78 4.78 19.92
CA LEU A 36 -7.17 4.81 18.60
C LEU A 36 -6.36 6.11 18.47
N ASP A 37 -5.06 5.99 18.21
CA ASP A 37 -4.21 7.16 17.98
C ASP A 37 -4.51 7.74 16.59
N ILE A 38 -5.46 8.68 16.56
CA ILE A 38 -5.84 9.41 15.36
C ILE A 38 -4.62 10.12 14.76
N GLY A 39 -3.69 10.62 15.59
CA GLY A 39 -2.46 11.26 15.13
C GLY A 39 -1.59 10.30 14.33
N ALA A 40 -1.35 9.10 14.85
CA ALA A 40 -0.61 8.05 14.15
C ALA A 40 -1.26 7.68 12.80
N ILE A 41 -2.59 7.58 12.77
CA ILE A 41 -3.33 7.28 11.53
C ILE A 41 -3.15 8.40 10.51
N VAL A 42 -3.35 9.66 10.91
CA VAL A 42 -3.23 10.82 10.02
C VAL A 42 -1.82 10.91 9.43
N ILE A 43 -0.78 10.75 10.26
CA ILE A 43 0.63 10.77 9.81
C ILE A 43 0.86 9.66 8.77
N THR A 44 0.40 8.44 9.05
CA THR A 44 0.55 7.30 8.13
C THR A 44 -0.12 7.57 6.78
N VAL A 45 -1.34 8.11 6.78
CA VAL A 45 -2.08 8.43 5.54
C VAL A 45 -1.36 9.51 4.74
N VAL A 46 -0.84 10.56 5.39
CA VAL A 46 -0.10 11.64 4.72
C VAL A 46 1.16 11.11 4.04
N ILE A 47 1.91 10.24 4.71
CA ILE A 47 3.11 9.62 4.13
C ILE A 47 2.76 8.80 2.88
N ILE A 48 1.73 7.95 2.96
CA ILE A 48 1.28 7.15 1.83
C ILE A 48 0.86 8.04 0.66
N ALA A 49 0.09 9.11 0.92
CA ALA A 49 -0.36 10.04 -0.11
C ALA A 49 0.83 10.76 -0.79
N LEU A 50 1.83 11.18 -0.02
CA LEU A 50 3.06 11.79 -0.56
C LEU A 50 3.83 10.83 -1.44
N VAL A 51 4.01 9.57 -1.00
CA VAL A 51 4.69 8.54 -1.80
C VAL A 51 3.95 8.29 -3.10
N LEU A 52 2.63 8.12 -3.06
CA LEU A 52 1.81 7.93 -4.26
C LEU A 52 1.86 9.14 -5.19
N SER A 53 1.87 10.36 -4.63
CA SER A 53 2.02 11.59 -5.41
C SER A 53 3.38 11.66 -6.10
N LEU A 54 4.48 11.38 -5.39
CA LEU A 54 5.83 11.36 -5.96
C LEU A 54 5.97 10.28 -7.03
N CYS A 55 5.43 9.09 -6.80
CA CYS A 55 5.42 8.01 -7.80
C CYS A 55 4.58 8.39 -9.02
N GLY A 56 3.37 8.92 -8.82
CA GLY A 56 2.47 9.33 -9.90
C GLY A 56 3.04 10.47 -10.73
N LEU A 57 3.57 11.51 -10.06
CA LEU A 57 4.27 12.62 -10.72
C LEU A 57 5.52 12.12 -11.43
N GLY A 58 6.35 11.30 -10.78
CA GLY A 58 7.56 10.73 -11.38
C GLY A 58 7.25 9.97 -12.68
N MET A 59 6.26 9.08 -12.65
CA MET A 59 5.78 8.35 -13.83
C MET A 59 5.21 9.28 -14.90
N TYR A 60 4.44 10.30 -14.51
CA TYR A 60 3.90 11.29 -15.44
C TYR A 60 5.01 12.12 -16.11
N TYR A 61 6.02 12.55 -15.34
CA TYR A 61 7.16 13.30 -15.86
C TYR A 61 8.03 12.46 -16.80
N THR A 62 8.31 11.19 -16.49
CA THR A 62 9.09 10.32 -17.40
C THR A 62 8.32 10.01 -18.68
N HIS A 63 7.00 9.85 -18.60
CA HIS A 63 6.17 9.57 -19.77
C HIS A 63 5.96 10.80 -20.66
N LYS A 64 5.72 11.97 -20.06
CA LYS A 64 5.50 13.23 -20.81
C LYS A 64 6.79 13.83 -21.35
N LYS A 65 7.88 13.71 -20.60
CA LYS A 65 9.17 14.33 -20.90
C LYS A 65 10.14 13.31 -21.49
N GLY A 66 9.61 12.33 -22.25
CA GLY A 66 10.31 11.18 -22.77
C GLY A 66 11.80 11.43 -22.90
N TYR A 67 12.61 10.56 -22.27
CA TYR A 67 14.04 10.43 -22.56
C TYR A 67 14.22 10.12 -24.06
N LEU A 68 13.88 11.05 -24.95
CA LEU A 68 14.38 11.13 -26.32
C LEU A 68 15.85 11.47 -26.17
N GLY A 69 16.67 10.43 -26.03
CA GLY A 69 18.10 10.61 -25.83
C GLY A 69 18.92 9.38 -25.46
N ARG A 70 18.52 8.16 -25.84
CA ARG A 70 19.54 7.12 -26.08
C ARG A 70 19.29 6.35 -27.38
N SER A 71 19.23 7.09 -28.49
CA SER A 71 19.85 6.59 -29.72
C SER A 71 21.35 6.88 -29.65
N GLY A 72 22.07 5.95 -29.05
CA GLY A 72 23.53 5.89 -29.08
C GLY A 72 23.94 4.47 -29.49
N SER A 73 23.48 4.03 -30.66
CA SER A 73 24.24 3.02 -31.40
C SER A 73 25.51 3.72 -31.90
N SER A 74 26.62 3.54 -31.17
CA SER A 74 27.94 3.60 -31.77
C SER A 74 28.63 2.28 -31.50
N LYS A 75 28.90 1.63 -32.62
CA LYS A 75 29.47 0.30 -32.78
C LYS A 75 30.87 0.16 -32.17
N GLU A 76 31.09 -1.07 -31.70
CA GLU A 76 32.28 -1.90 -31.95
C GLU A 76 33.63 -1.51 -31.31
N LYS A 77 34.05 -2.37 -30.36
CA LYS A 77 35.39 -3.00 -30.41
C LYS A 77 35.32 -4.47 -30.01
N ALA A 78 35.47 -5.30 -31.05
CA ALA A 78 36.12 -6.60 -31.15
C ALA A 78 36.42 -7.41 -29.87
N THR A 79 36.02 -8.70 -29.86
CA THR A 79 36.94 -9.85 -29.99
C THR A 79 36.18 -11.19 -29.99
N LYS A 80 36.29 -11.90 -31.12
CA LYS A 80 36.26 -13.37 -31.35
C LYS A 80 35.15 -14.23 -30.72
N GLN A 81 34.27 -14.83 -31.55
CA GLN A 81 34.27 -16.28 -31.86
C GLN A 81 33.20 -16.67 -32.90
N THR A 82 33.67 -17.04 -34.09
CA THR A 82 33.30 -18.21 -34.92
C THR A 82 31.84 -18.75 -34.96
N ALA A 83 31.29 -18.71 -36.19
CA ALA A 83 30.47 -19.71 -36.91
C ALA A 83 28.91 -19.63 -36.96
N ALA A 84 28.44 -19.74 -38.22
CA ALA A 84 27.16 -20.27 -38.74
C ALA A 84 25.96 -19.32 -39.02
N SER A 85 25.88 -18.90 -40.31
CA SER A 85 24.76 -18.84 -41.29
C SER A 85 23.25 -18.66 -40.92
N PRO A 86 22.41 -18.16 -41.87
CA PRO A 86 21.29 -17.22 -41.63
C PRO A 86 19.87 -17.78 -41.86
N VAL A 87 18.82 -17.20 -41.24
CA VAL A 87 17.41 -17.40 -41.65
C VAL A 87 16.52 -16.16 -41.37
N ASN A 88 16.07 -15.53 -42.46
CA ASN A 88 14.83 -14.78 -42.80
C ASN A 88 14.17 -13.75 -41.84
N GLU A 89 14.10 -12.46 -42.24
CA GLU A 89 13.05 -11.75 -43.04
C GLU A 89 11.77 -11.44 -42.23
N GLU A 90 11.58 -10.22 -41.73
CA GLU A 90 10.83 -9.13 -42.41
C GLU A 90 9.45 -9.55 -42.95
N PHE A 91 8.40 -9.44 -42.12
CA PHE A 91 7.03 -9.27 -42.63
C PHE A 91 6.31 -8.10 -41.95
N LYS A 92 6.10 -7.10 -42.79
CA LYS A 92 5.45 -5.81 -42.61
C LYS A 92 3.93 -5.94 -42.55
N HIS A 93 3.32 -5.05 -41.76
CA HIS A 93 2.00 -4.42 -41.93
C HIS A 93 0.78 -5.33 -42.18
N THR A 94 -0.10 -5.44 -41.18
CA THR A 94 -1.54 -5.64 -41.44
C THR A 94 -2.31 -4.46 -40.88
N LYS A 95 -2.55 -3.48 -41.76
CA LYS A 95 -3.51 -2.39 -41.55
C LYS A 95 -4.92 -2.93 -41.84
N SER A 96 -5.83 -2.47 -40.99
CA SER A 96 -7.29 -2.55 -41.09
C SER A 96 -7.85 -2.27 -42.49
N PHE A 97 -8.92 -2.98 -42.87
CA PHE A 97 -10.09 -2.37 -43.50
C PHE A 97 -11.37 -3.07 -43.03
N VAL A 98 -12.33 -2.24 -42.60
CA VAL A 98 -13.73 -2.55 -42.39
C VAL A 98 -14.43 -2.29 -43.72
N ILE A 99 -15.20 -3.26 -44.21
CA ILE A 99 -16.39 -3.06 -45.07
C ILE A 99 -17.47 -3.96 -44.48
#